data_AF-A0A9W8QQW3-F1
#
_entry.id   AF-A0A9W8QQW3-F1
#
_cell.length_a   1.000
_cell.length_b   1.000
_cell.length_c   1.000
_cell.angle_alpha   90.00
_cell.angle_beta   90.00
_cell.angle_gamma   90.00
#
_symmetry.space_group_name_H-M   'P 1'
#
loop_
_entity.id
_entity.type
_entity.pdbx_description
1 polymer ?
#
loop_
_entity_poly.entity_id
_entity_poly.type
_entity_poly.pdbx_seq_one_letter_code
_entity_poly.pdbx_strand_id
1 'polypeptide(L)'
;MVVNPGTHLHPSLAQQLETTTNCANSFSLRRHASQTINMSYANAAAKGPKQSPSEAAAPQQPEIIPNESASTSSLIDVDMPSVHTVPSDFMEQDVQTETQANRIDREETARAAKAKAERARKEAAAKAKKADSWLTRQVSQLSDGAAEGIAAANLATFVGVGGYLGYKAWKLYEKGNLDGKAVGLGVGILAAVGAAQAVVGSYLYRGKKN
;
A
#
# COMPACT_ATOMS: atom_id res chain seq x y z
N MET A 1 -43.48 25.63 62.45
CA MET A 1 -42.77 24.65 63.30
C MET A 1 -41.60 24.14 62.48
N VAL A 2 -40.36 24.61 62.67
CA VAL A 2 -39.50 24.47 63.88
C VAL A 2 -39.32 22.95 64.10
N VAL A 3 -38.17 22.33 63.89
CA VAL A 3 -36.90 22.47 64.63
C VAL A 3 -35.78 21.75 63.84
N ASN A 4 -34.65 22.41 63.61
CA ASN A 4 -33.29 21.81 63.65
C ASN A 4 -32.83 21.98 65.12
N PRO A 5 -32.07 21.08 65.79
CA PRO A 5 -30.60 21.10 65.66
C PRO A 5 -29.82 19.85 66.17
N GLY A 6 -28.48 19.92 66.14
CA GLY A 6 -27.59 19.31 67.15
C GLY A 6 -26.70 18.17 66.64
N THR A 7 -25.45 18.34 66.18
CA THR A 7 -24.17 18.74 66.82
C THR A 7 -23.79 18.01 68.12
N HIS A 8 -22.73 17.17 68.04
CA HIS A 8 -21.66 16.97 69.03
C HIS A 8 -20.40 16.55 68.22
N LEU A 9 -19.29 17.30 68.10
CA LEU A 9 -18.22 17.65 69.07
C LEU A 9 -17.50 16.39 69.61
N HIS A 10 -16.17 16.20 69.62
CA HIS A 10 -14.97 17.00 69.30
C HIS A 10 -13.71 16.06 69.37
N PRO A 11 -12.45 16.51 69.60
CA PRO A 11 -11.32 16.56 68.65
C PRO A 11 -10.15 15.59 69.00
N SER A 12 -9.10 15.51 68.18
CA SER A 12 -7.74 15.29 68.71
C SER A 12 -6.65 15.73 67.73
N LEU A 13 -5.96 16.81 68.14
CA LEU A 13 -4.52 17.06 68.08
C LEU A 13 -3.81 16.82 66.72
N ALA A 14 -3.54 17.88 65.97
CA ALA A 14 -2.33 18.71 66.13
C ALA A 14 -1.06 18.04 65.59
N GLN A 15 -0.72 18.40 64.36
CA GLN A 15 0.62 18.56 63.74
C GLN A 15 0.30 18.92 62.27
N GLN A 16 0.16 20.16 61.79
CA GLN A 16 0.89 21.41 62.02
C GLN A 16 2.41 21.27 62.03
N LEU A 17 3.01 21.46 60.84
CA LEU A 17 4.09 22.40 60.52
C LEU A 17 4.47 22.14 59.04
N GLU A 18 3.89 22.87 58.09
CA GLU A 18 4.47 24.10 57.49
C GLU A 18 5.87 23.80 56.90
N THR A 19 6.12 23.99 55.60
CA THR A 19 6.33 25.33 55.06
C THR A 19 6.28 25.30 53.52
N THR A 20 5.63 26.34 53.00
CA THR A 20 5.58 26.91 51.64
C THR A 20 6.80 26.64 50.75
N THR A 21 6.72 26.53 49.42
CA THR A 21 6.46 27.64 48.49
C THR A 21 6.58 27.09 47.06
N ASN A 22 5.61 27.31 46.17
CA ASN A 22 5.84 28.03 44.91
C ASN A 22 4.63 28.04 43.96
N CYS A 23 4.48 29.21 43.35
CA CYS A 23 3.29 29.76 42.74
C CYS A 23 3.14 29.47 41.24
N ALA A 24 1.92 29.73 40.78
CA ALA A 24 1.48 30.01 39.41
C ALA A 24 1.44 28.77 38.48
N ASN A 25 0.44 28.60 37.60
CA ASN A 25 -0.29 29.63 36.89
C ASN A 25 -1.62 29.06 36.38
N SER A 26 -2.70 29.79 36.61
CA SER A 26 -4.05 29.49 36.15
C SER A 26 -4.18 29.84 34.67
N PHE A 27 -4.51 28.87 33.82
CA PHE A 27 -4.99 29.16 32.46
C PHE A 27 -6.19 28.28 32.10
N SER A 28 -7.37 28.82 32.36
CA SER A 28 -8.63 28.31 31.86
C SER A 28 -8.68 28.43 30.35
N LEU A 29 -8.68 27.30 29.64
CA LEU A 29 -9.11 27.22 28.24
C LEU A 29 -10.22 26.18 28.12
N ARG A 30 -11.45 26.67 27.98
CA ARG A 30 -12.59 25.94 27.42
C ARG A 30 -12.15 25.35 26.07
N ARG A 31 -11.91 24.05 26.02
CA ARG A 31 -11.92 23.30 24.77
C ARG A 31 -13.34 22.78 24.55
N HIS A 32 -14.09 23.47 23.69
CA HIS A 32 -15.18 22.84 22.96
C HIS A 32 -14.56 21.77 22.05
N ALA A 33 -14.43 20.55 22.59
CA ALA A 33 -14.07 19.40 21.78
C ALA A 33 -15.26 19.08 20.88
N SER A 34 -15.19 19.57 19.63
CA SER A 34 -15.96 19.02 18.52
C SER A 34 -15.71 17.51 18.51
N GLN A 35 -16.73 16.73 18.85
CA GLN A 35 -16.75 15.28 18.65
C GLN A 35 -16.78 15.02 17.14
N THR A 36 -15.62 15.07 16.51
CA THR A 36 -15.40 14.40 15.24
C THR A 36 -15.60 12.92 15.49
N ILE A 37 -16.70 12.37 14.96
CA ILE A 37 -16.95 10.93 14.89
C ILE A 37 -15.86 10.32 14.01
N ASN A 38 -14.71 10.05 14.62
CA ASN A 38 -13.60 9.35 14.01
C ASN A 38 -13.92 7.86 14.18
N MET A 39 -14.69 7.29 13.25
CA MET A 39 -14.90 5.84 13.18
C MET A 39 -13.57 5.17 12.84
N SER A 40 -12.75 4.94 13.85
CA SER A 40 -11.50 4.20 13.71
C SER A 40 -11.82 2.77 13.26
N TYR A 41 -11.16 2.30 12.19
CA TYR A 41 -11.23 0.93 11.70
C TYR A 41 -11.00 -0.10 12.81
N ALA A 42 -10.15 0.23 13.78
CA ALA A 42 -9.89 -0.62 14.94
C ALA A 42 -11.16 -0.87 15.79
N ASN A 43 -12.03 0.14 15.91
CA ASN A 43 -13.26 0.06 16.69
C ASN A 43 -14.37 -0.69 15.94
N ALA A 44 -14.32 -0.71 14.60
CA ALA A 44 -15.22 -1.53 13.77
C ALA A 44 -14.80 -3.01 13.78
N ALA A 45 -13.50 -3.30 13.68
CA ALA A 45 -12.98 -4.67 13.70
C ALA A 45 -13.17 -5.37 15.06
N ALA A 46 -13.08 -4.62 16.16
CA ALA A 46 -13.28 -5.15 17.51
C ALA A 46 -14.73 -5.58 17.81
N LYS A 47 -15.71 -5.22 16.97
CA LYS A 47 -17.13 -5.55 17.12
C LYS A 47 -17.56 -6.80 16.33
N GLY A 48 -16.60 -7.58 15.83
CA GLY A 48 -16.88 -8.86 15.19
C GLY A 48 -17.60 -9.85 16.13
N PRO A 49 -18.29 -10.88 15.59
CA PRO A 49 -18.92 -11.91 16.40
C PRO A 49 -17.89 -12.55 17.33
N LYS A 50 -18.12 -12.50 18.65
CA LYS A 50 -17.25 -13.17 19.61
C LYS A 50 -17.49 -14.68 19.49
N GLN A 51 -16.45 -15.44 19.12
CA GLN A 51 -16.53 -16.91 19.11
C GLN A 51 -16.94 -17.42 20.49
N SER A 52 -17.88 -18.38 20.51
CA SER A 52 -18.24 -19.07 21.74
C SER A 52 -17.05 -19.92 22.22
N PRO A 53 -16.88 -20.16 23.53
CA PRO A 53 -15.76 -20.96 24.05
C PRO A 53 -15.70 -22.39 23.47
N SER A 54 -16.85 -22.92 23.06
CA SER A 54 -16.96 -24.24 22.42
C SER A 54 -16.45 -24.26 20.97
N GLU A 55 -16.35 -23.11 20.32
CA GLU A 55 -15.99 -22.97 18.89
C GLU A 55 -14.55 -22.47 18.70
N ALA A 56 -13.92 -21.97 19.77
CA ALA A 56 -12.50 -21.66 19.85
C ALA A 56 -11.63 -22.87 20.25
N ALA A 57 -12.25 -23.97 20.68
CA ALA A 57 -11.55 -25.20 21.00
C ALA A 57 -11.13 -25.91 19.69
N ALA A 58 -9.83 -26.08 19.49
CA ALA A 58 -9.32 -26.95 18.44
C ALA A 58 -9.82 -28.39 18.68
N PRO A 59 -10.18 -29.15 17.62
CA PRO A 59 -10.51 -30.56 17.76
C PRO A 59 -9.31 -31.28 18.40
N GLN A 60 -9.59 -32.13 19.41
CA GLN A 60 -8.53 -32.89 20.07
C GLN A 60 -7.82 -33.77 19.05
N GLN A 61 -6.49 -33.73 19.05
CA GLN A 61 -5.69 -34.51 18.11
C GLN A 61 -5.78 -36.00 18.49
N PRO A 62 -5.94 -36.91 17.52
CA PRO A 62 -5.96 -38.35 17.78
C PRO A 62 -4.62 -38.80 18.36
N GLU A 63 -4.66 -39.47 19.52
CA GLU A 63 -3.49 -40.04 20.17
C GLU A 63 -2.95 -41.22 19.35
N ILE A 64 -1.68 -41.12 18.93
CA ILE A 64 -0.96 -42.20 18.26
C ILE A 64 -0.42 -43.11 19.36
N ILE A 65 -0.95 -44.34 19.45
CA ILE A 65 -0.42 -45.37 20.35
C ILE A 65 0.94 -45.83 19.78
N PRO A 66 2.06 -45.62 20.48
CA PRO A 66 3.35 -46.09 20.02
C PRO A 66 3.46 -47.59 20.28
N ASN A 67 3.17 -48.41 19.28
CA ASN A 67 3.55 -49.82 19.31
C ASN A 67 4.98 -49.95 18.78
N GLU A 68 5.95 -49.65 19.64
CA GLU A 68 7.40 -49.68 19.38
C GLU A 68 7.96 -51.11 19.19
N SER A 69 7.16 -52.06 18.68
CA SER A 69 7.55 -53.46 18.60
C SER A 69 7.06 -54.11 17.31
N ALA A 70 7.74 -53.79 16.19
CA ALA A 70 7.75 -54.63 14.98
C ALA A 70 8.95 -54.30 14.09
N SER A 71 10.08 -54.96 14.37
CA SER A 71 10.99 -55.55 13.38
C SER A 71 11.46 -54.68 12.20
N THR A 72 12.60 -54.00 12.34
CA THR A 72 13.41 -53.48 11.22
C THR A 72 14.42 -54.50 10.66
N SER A 73 14.28 -55.78 11.03
CA SER A 73 15.18 -56.87 10.64
C SER A 73 14.61 -57.69 9.48
N SER A 74 14.34 -57.06 8.34
CA SER A 74 14.36 -57.77 7.05
C SER A 74 15.30 -57.05 6.09
N LEU A 75 16.55 -57.46 6.22
CA LEU A 75 17.65 -57.35 5.27
C LEU A 75 17.17 -57.83 3.88
N ILE A 76 16.51 -56.96 3.12
CA ILE A 76 16.45 -57.13 1.67
C ILE A 76 17.83 -56.70 1.19
N ASP A 77 18.62 -57.66 0.72
CA ASP A 77 19.75 -57.40 -0.14
C ASP A 77 19.18 -56.75 -1.41
N VAL A 78 19.25 -55.42 -1.46
CA VAL A 78 18.97 -54.68 -2.69
C VAL A 78 20.25 -54.81 -3.51
N ASP A 79 20.36 -55.91 -4.24
CA ASP A 79 21.12 -55.96 -5.49
C ASP A 79 20.57 -54.81 -6.35
N MET A 80 21.10 -53.61 -6.17
CA MET A 80 20.69 -52.41 -6.88
C MET A 80 21.33 -52.54 -8.27
N PRO A 81 20.58 -52.86 -9.33
CA PRO A 81 21.15 -52.84 -10.66
C PRO A 81 21.48 -51.38 -10.95
N SER A 82 22.78 -51.13 -11.16
CA SER A 82 23.39 -49.96 -11.81
C SER A 82 22.54 -48.69 -11.86
N VAL A 83 23.00 -47.66 -11.14
CA VAL A 83 22.66 -46.23 -11.30
C VAL A 83 21.87 -45.97 -12.59
N HIS A 84 20.56 -45.76 -12.47
CA HIS A 84 19.77 -45.26 -13.58
C HIS A 84 20.28 -43.86 -13.92
N THR A 85 21.21 -43.79 -14.88
CA THR A 85 21.64 -42.53 -15.45
C THR A 85 20.48 -41.96 -16.23
N VAL A 86 20.08 -40.74 -15.89
CA VAL A 86 19.12 -39.98 -16.69
C VAL A 86 19.63 -39.97 -18.14
N PRO A 87 18.83 -40.42 -19.13
CA PRO A 87 19.23 -40.37 -20.54
C PRO A 87 19.67 -38.96 -20.92
N SER A 88 20.67 -38.83 -21.79
CA SER A 88 21.16 -37.53 -22.27
C SER A 88 20.04 -36.65 -22.86
N ASP A 89 19.00 -37.29 -23.36
CA ASP A 89 17.90 -36.67 -24.10
C ASP A 89 16.75 -36.23 -23.18
N PHE A 90 16.95 -36.27 -21.85
CA PHE A 90 15.93 -35.87 -20.86
C PHE A 90 15.46 -34.42 -21.00
N MET A 91 16.28 -33.55 -21.58
CA MET A 91 15.90 -32.15 -21.86
C MET A 91 14.94 -32.02 -23.05
N GLU A 92 14.88 -33.04 -23.92
CA GLU A 92 14.12 -33.03 -25.17
C GLU A 92 12.89 -33.96 -25.12
N GLN A 93 12.79 -34.79 -24.07
CA GLN A 93 11.66 -35.70 -23.89
C GLN A 93 10.35 -34.97 -23.62
N ASP A 94 9.31 -35.44 -24.29
CA ASP A 94 7.95 -34.92 -24.16
C ASP A 94 7.42 -35.16 -22.74
N VAL A 95 6.77 -34.13 -22.19
CA VAL A 95 6.39 -34.09 -20.78
C VAL A 95 5.21 -35.02 -20.52
N GLN A 96 5.49 -36.21 -19.98
CA GLN A 96 4.49 -37.26 -19.80
C GLN A 96 3.45 -37.00 -18.69
N THR A 97 3.62 -35.93 -17.90
CA THR A 97 2.73 -35.63 -16.76
C THR A 97 2.16 -34.22 -16.85
N GLU A 98 0.85 -34.08 -16.64
CA GLU A 98 0.13 -32.82 -16.82
C GLU A 98 0.62 -31.69 -15.89
N THR A 99 1.19 -32.05 -14.73
CA THR A 99 1.73 -31.09 -13.76
C THR A 99 3.02 -30.42 -14.23
N GLN A 100 3.82 -31.11 -15.04
CA GLN A 100 5.04 -30.56 -15.63
C GLN A 100 4.72 -29.70 -16.87
N ALA A 101 3.70 -30.07 -17.64
CA ALA A 101 3.22 -29.25 -18.77
C ALA A 101 2.70 -27.88 -18.28
N ASN A 102 2.00 -27.86 -17.14
CA ASN A 102 1.54 -26.62 -16.52
C ASN A 102 2.69 -25.68 -16.09
N ARG A 103 3.83 -26.25 -15.66
CA ARG A 103 5.03 -25.45 -15.33
C ARG A 103 5.63 -24.81 -16.58
N ILE A 104 5.75 -25.56 -17.67
CA ILE A 104 6.30 -25.07 -18.94
C ILE A 104 5.40 -23.97 -19.51
N ASP A 105 4.08 -24.17 -19.54
CA ASP A 105 3.12 -23.15 -20.01
C ASP A 105 3.19 -21.88 -19.15
N ARG A 106 3.34 -22.01 -17.83
CA ARG A 106 3.50 -20.84 -16.96
C ARG A 106 4.82 -20.11 -17.17
N GLU A 107 5.91 -20.83 -17.45
CA GLU A 107 7.20 -20.23 -17.78
C GLU A 107 7.19 -19.57 -19.17
N GLU A 108 6.54 -20.19 -20.15
CA GLU A 108 6.41 -19.67 -21.50
C GLU A 108 5.51 -18.44 -21.53
N THR A 109 4.35 -18.48 -20.86
CA THR A 109 3.46 -17.31 -20.71
C THR A 109 4.16 -16.16 -19.98
N ALA A 110 4.96 -16.45 -18.95
CA ALA A 110 5.77 -15.43 -18.28
C ALA A 110 6.88 -14.85 -19.19
N ARG A 111 7.56 -15.68 -19.99
CA ARG A 111 8.56 -15.23 -20.98
C ARG A 111 7.91 -14.40 -22.08
N ALA A 112 6.78 -14.85 -22.62
CA ALA A 112 6.01 -14.13 -23.63
C ALA A 112 5.47 -12.80 -23.09
N ALA A 113 4.99 -12.76 -21.85
CA ALA A 113 4.56 -11.53 -21.19
C ALA A 113 5.74 -10.55 -21.00
N LYS A 114 6.91 -11.04 -20.58
CA LYS A 114 8.13 -10.22 -20.47
C LYS A 114 8.57 -9.67 -21.82
N ALA A 115 8.58 -10.49 -22.87
CA ALA A 115 8.95 -10.06 -24.22
C ALA A 115 7.96 -9.02 -24.78
N LYS A 116 6.65 -9.21 -24.57
CA LYS A 116 5.62 -8.22 -24.93
C LYS A 116 5.80 -6.92 -24.16
N ALA A 117 6.08 -6.99 -22.85
CA ALA A 117 6.33 -5.82 -22.03
C ALA A 117 7.60 -5.07 -22.47
N GLU A 118 8.67 -5.76 -22.84
CA GLU A 118 9.90 -5.14 -23.33
C GLU A 118 9.68 -4.43 -24.67
N ARG A 119 8.97 -5.07 -25.61
CA ARG A 119 8.60 -4.43 -26.90
C ARG A 119 7.73 -3.20 -26.67
N ALA A 120 6.70 -3.31 -25.83
CA ALA A 120 5.84 -2.18 -25.47
C ALA A 120 6.64 -1.04 -24.81
N ARG A 121 7.63 -1.36 -23.96
CA ARG A 121 8.54 -0.36 -23.36
C ARG A 121 9.42 0.31 -24.41
N LYS A 122 10.00 -0.43 -25.36
CA LYS A 122 10.83 0.13 -26.44
C LYS A 122 10.01 1.05 -27.34
N GLU A 123 8.80 0.65 -27.72
CA GLU A 123 7.90 1.49 -28.52
C GLU A 123 7.43 2.73 -27.75
N ALA A 124 7.09 2.58 -26.47
CA ALA A 124 6.73 3.70 -25.62
C ALA A 124 7.91 4.67 -25.47
N ALA A 125 9.13 4.17 -25.29
CA ALA A 125 10.33 5.00 -25.21
C ALA A 125 10.61 5.73 -26.53
N ALA A 126 10.45 5.07 -27.68
CA ALA A 126 10.61 5.70 -29.00
C ALA A 126 9.55 6.81 -29.23
N LYS A 127 8.29 6.55 -28.87
CA LYS A 127 7.21 7.53 -28.93
C LYS A 127 7.45 8.70 -27.98
N ALA A 128 7.94 8.42 -26.77
CA ALA A 128 8.29 9.45 -25.80
C ALA A 128 9.39 10.37 -26.33
N LYS A 129 10.47 9.82 -26.89
CA LYS A 129 11.55 10.63 -27.51
C LYS A 129 11.06 11.51 -28.67
N LYS A 130 10.14 10.98 -29.50
CA LYS A 130 9.57 11.75 -30.61
C LYS A 130 8.63 12.86 -30.12
N ALA A 131 7.85 12.59 -29.09
CA ALA A 131 7.00 13.59 -28.47
C ALA A 131 7.83 14.69 -27.79
N ASP A 132 8.91 14.31 -27.12
CA ASP A 132 9.84 15.23 -26.46
C ASP A 132 10.55 16.16 -27.45
N SER A 133 11.03 15.63 -28.59
CA SER A 133 11.65 16.46 -29.62
C SER A 133 10.65 17.42 -30.28
N TRP A 134 9.40 16.98 -30.48
CA TRP A 134 8.33 17.83 -30.97
C TRP A 134 7.94 18.92 -29.98
N LEU A 135 7.76 18.57 -28.70
CA LEU A 135 7.47 19.51 -27.61
C LEU A 135 8.59 20.55 -27.48
N THR A 136 9.84 20.11 -27.45
CA THR A 136 11.01 21.01 -27.39
C THR A 136 10.98 22.03 -28.52
N ARG A 137 10.74 21.57 -29.77
CA ARG A 137 10.66 22.45 -30.93
C ARG A 137 9.51 23.48 -30.83
N GLN A 138 8.40 23.09 -30.20
CA GLN A 138 7.24 23.96 -30.06
C GLN A 138 7.38 24.95 -28.90
N VAL A 139 8.00 24.51 -27.80
CA VAL A 139 8.35 25.39 -26.67
C VAL A 139 9.35 26.45 -27.12
N SER A 140 10.36 26.08 -27.92
CA SER A 140 11.31 27.05 -28.49
C SER A 140 10.66 28.09 -29.41
N GLN A 141 9.56 27.76 -30.08
CA GLN A 141 8.80 28.74 -30.90
C GLN A 141 7.92 29.66 -30.05
N LEU A 142 7.51 29.21 -28.85
CA LEU A 142 6.64 29.97 -27.94
C LEU A 142 7.43 30.87 -26.98
N SER A 143 8.73 30.62 -26.76
CA SER A 143 9.57 31.42 -25.85
C SER A 143 9.79 32.86 -26.30
N ASP A 144 9.54 33.20 -27.57
CA ASP A 144 9.67 34.55 -28.10
C ASP A 144 8.55 35.52 -27.62
N GLY A 145 7.47 35.01 -27.00
CA GLY A 145 6.32 35.78 -26.51
C GLY A 145 5.93 35.48 -25.05
N ALA A 146 6.93 35.42 -24.16
CA ALA A 146 6.90 34.65 -22.91
C ALA A 146 5.85 35.00 -21.83
N ALA A 147 5.32 36.23 -21.74
CA ALA A 147 4.47 36.59 -20.59
C ALA A 147 3.03 36.04 -20.69
N GLU A 148 2.38 36.20 -21.83
CA GLU A 148 1.02 35.68 -22.08
C GLU A 148 1.06 34.16 -22.38
N GLY A 149 2.15 33.68 -22.97
CA GLY A 149 2.38 32.27 -23.29
C GLY A 149 2.43 31.35 -22.06
N ILE A 150 2.97 31.81 -20.92
CA ILE A 150 3.05 30.99 -19.69
C ILE A 150 1.65 30.71 -19.12
N ALA A 151 0.76 31.71 -19.11
CA ALA A 151 -0.61 31.55 -18.62
C ALA A 151 -1.42 30.60 -19.52
N ALA A 152 -1.30 30.77 -20.84
CA ALA A 152 -1.93 29.89 -21.82
C ALA A 152 -1.40 28.45 -21.74
N ALA A 153 -0.09 28.26 -21.53
CA ALA A 153 0.52 26.95 -21.39
C ALA A 153 0.06 26.20 -20.13
N ASN A 154 -0.04 26.90 -18.99
CA ASN A 154 -0.58 26.31 -17.76
C ASN A 154 -2.05 25.89 -17.95
N LEU A 155 -2.88 26.76 -18.56
CA LEU A 155 -4.27 26.44 -18.86
C LEU A 155 -4.40 25.24 -19.79
N ALA A 156 -3.63 25.21 -20.89
CA ALA A 156 -3.61 24.10 -21.83
C ALA A 156 -3.18 22.79 -21.15
N THR A 157 -2.24 22.86 -20.20
CA THR A 157 -1.81 21.71 -19.41
C THR A 157 -2.94 21.17 -18.54
N PHE A 158 -3.66 22.03 -17.79
CA PHE A 158 -4.78 21.59 -16.97
C PHE A 158 -5.93 21.01 -17.79
N VAL A 159 -6.31 21.68 -18.89
CA VAL A 159 -7.37 21.21 -19.80
C VAL A 159 -6.97 19.90 -20.48
N GLY A 160 -5.73 19.80 -20.95
CA GLY A 160 -5.22 18.61 -21.62
C GLY A 160 -5.13 17.40 -20.69
N VAL A 161 -4.48 17.55 -19.53
CA VAL A 161 -4.32 16.47 -18.55
C VAL A 161 -5.68 16.08 -17.96
N GLY A 162 -6.49 17.05 -17.55
CA GLY A 162 -7.81 16.82 -16.97
C GLY A 162 -8.77 16.15 -17.96
N GLY A 163 -8.84 16.64 -19.20
CA GLY A 163 -9.67 16.06 -20.26
C GLY A 163 -9.25 14.64 -20.64
N TYR A 164 -7.95 14.38 -20.76
CA TYR A 164 -7.43 13.05 -21.07
C TYR A 164 -7.70 12.04 -19.95
N LEU A 165 -7.42 12.39 -18.69
CA LEU A 165 -7.72 11.53 -17.53
C LEU A 165 -9.23 11.29 -17.39
N GLY A 166 -10.05 12.33 -17.57
CA GLY A 166 -11.51 12.22 -17.52
C GLY A 166 -12.07 11.27 -18.57
N TYR A 167 -11.64 11.42 -19.83
CA TYR A 167 -12.05 10.51 -20.92
C TYR A 167 -11.64 9.06 -20.65
N LYS A 168 -10.42 8.84 -20.14
CA LYS A 168 -9.92 7.50 -19.78
C LYS A 168 -10.67 6.90 -18.61
N ALA A 169 -10.94 7.69 -17.56
CA ALA A 169 -11.69 7.27 -16.39
C ALA A 169 -13.13 6.90 -16.78
N TRP A 170 -13.77 7.71 -17.62
CA TRP A 170 -15.11 7.42 -18.16
C TRP A 170 -15.15 6.08 -18.91
N LYS A 171 -14.19 5.84 -19.80
CA LYS A 171 -14.09 4.57 -20.54
C LYS A 171 -13.84 3.36 -19.63
N LEU A 172 -13.12 3.54 -18.52
CA LEU A 172 -12.90 2.47 -17.53
C LEU A 172 -14.15 2.24 -16.67
N TYR A 173 -14.89 3.31 -16.36
CA TYR A 173 -16.15 3.27 -15.64
C TYR A 173 -17.22 2.50 -16.41
N GLU A 174 -17.42 2.80 -17.70
CA GLU A 174 -18.35 2.07 -18.56
C GLU A 174 -18.06 0.57 -18.64
N LYS A 175 -16.80 0.19 -18.47
CA LYS A 175 -16.34 -1.20 -18.49
C LYS A 175 -16.37 -1.87 -17.11
N GLY A 176 -16.77 -1.16 -16.05
CA GLY A 176 -16.74 -1.65 -14.68
C GLY A 176 -15.33 -1.98 -14.15
N ASN A 177 -14.27 -1.50 -14.82
CA ASN A 177 -12.88 -1.88 -14.55
C ASN A 177 -12.09 -0.76 -13.86
N LEU A 178 -12.78 0.04 -13.03
CA LEU A 178 -12.17 1.10 -12.24
C LEU A 178 -11.48 0.48 -11.02
N ASP A 179 -10.31 -0.08 -11.27
CA ASP A 179 -9.48 -0.74 -10.25
C ASP A 179 -8.64 0.27 -9.46
N GLY A 180 -8.23 -0.10 -8.25
CA GLY A 180 -7.31 0.69 -7.42
C GLY A 180 -5.99 1.01 -8.15
N LYS A 181 -5.56 0.16 -9.09
CA LYS A 181 -4.42 0.44 -9.98
C LYS A 181 -4.66 1.62 -10.92
N ALA A 182 -5.87 1.78 -11.46
CA ALA A 182 -6.20 2.89 -12.33
C ALA A 182 -6.26 4.20 -11.54
N VAL A 183 -6.82 4.16 -10.34
CA VAL A 183 -6.82 5.30 -9.40
C VAL A 183 -5.38 5.67 -9.01
N GLY A 184 -4.56 4.68 -8.63
CA GLY A 184 -3.16 4.88 -8.29
C GLY A 184 -2.33 5.47 -9.43
N LEU A 185 -2.60 5.04 -10.67
CA LEU A 185 -1.98 5.63 -11.86
C LEU A 185 -2.37 7.10 -12.04
N GLY A 186 -3.65 7.44 -11.86
CA GLY A 186 -4.13 8.82 -11.93
C GLY A 186 -3.47 9.73 -10.88
N VAL A 187 -3.43 9.27 -9.63
CA VAL A 187 -2.73 9.97 -8.53
C VAL A 187 -1.24 10.11 -8.83
N GLY A 188 -0.61 9.06 -9.38
CA GLY A 188 0.80 9.08 -9.75
C GLY A 188 1.14 10.13 -10.82
N ILE A 189 0.28 10.31 -11.83
CA ILE A 189 0.45 11.35 -12.86
C ILE A 189 0.39 12.74 -12.22
N LEU A 190 -0.60 13.00 -11.34
CA LEU A 190 -0.71 14.29 -10.66
C LEU A 190 0.49 14.59 -9.76
N ALA A 191 0.98 13.57 -9.03
CA ALA A 191 2.18 13.70 -8.21
C ALA A 191 3.42 14.02 -9.04
N ALA A 192 3.60 13.37 -10.19
CA ALA A 192 4.72 13.64 -11.09
C ALA A 192 4.69 15.08 -11.66
N VAL A 193 3.51 15.56 -12.07
CA VAL A 193 3.34 16.93 -12.57
C VAL A 193 3.65 17.95 -11.45
N GLY A 194 3.15 17.72 -10.24
CA GLY A 194 3.43 18.58 -9.08
C GLY A 194 4.92 18.63 -8.73
N ALA A 195 5.61 17.49 -8.76
CA ALA A 195 7.05 17.42 -8.51
C ALA A 195 7.86 18.20 -9.55
N ALA A 196 7.51 18.08 -10.84
CA ALA A 196 8.17 18.82 -11.90
C ALA A 196 8.01 20.34 -11.72
N GLN A 197 6.78 20.80 -11.41
CA GLN A 197 6.51 22.21 -11.14
C GLN A 197 7.29 22.72 -9.91
N ALA A 198 7.41 21.91 -8.85
CA ALA A 198 8.17 22.27 -7.67
C ALA A 198 9.67 22.44 -7.96
N VAL A 199 10.26 21.58 -8.79
CA VAL A 199 11.67 21.69 -9.19
C VAL A 199 11.91 22.95 -10.03
N VAL A 200 11.08 23.21 -11.04
CA VAL A 200 11.20 24.40 -11.90
C VAL A 200 11.00 25.68 -11.10
N GLY A 201 9.97 25.73 -10.24
CA GLY A 201 9.71 26.87 -9.36
C GLY A 201 10.87 27.14 -8.39
N SER A 202 11.44 26.08 -7.80
CA SER A 202 12.61 26.19 -6.92
C SER A 202 13.84 26.71 -7.66
N TYR A 203 14.10 26.24 -8.88
CA TYR A 203 15.21 26.71 -9.72
C TYR A 203 15.08 28.20 -10.05
N LEU A 204 13.89 28.63 -10.52
CA LEU A 204 13.62 30.04 -10.85
C LEU A 204 13.69 30.95 -9.61
N TYR A 205 13.21 30.48 -8.45
CA TYR A 205 13.27 31.24 -7.20
C TYR A 205 14.70 31.45 -6.70
N ARG A 206 15.59 30.45 -6.86
CA ARG A 206 17.02 30.56 -6.50
C ARG A 206 17.77 31.52 -7.44
N GLY A 207 17.40 31.60 -8.71
CA GLY A 207 18.00 32.54 -9.67
C GLY A 207 17.67 34.01 -9.40
N LYS A 208 16.56 34.31 -8.72
CA LYS A 208 16.13 35.69 -8.39
C LYS A 208 16.75 36.25 -7.11
N LYS A 209 17.49 35.44 -6.33
CA LYS A 209 18.14 35.84 -5.06
C LYS A 209 19.61 36.22 -5.21
N ASN A 210 20.15 36.20 -6.42
CA ASN A 210 21.43 36.80 -6.80
C ASN A 210 21.16 37.98 -7.74
#